data_AF-A0A349KWU5-F1
#
_entry.id   AF-A0A349KWU5-F1
#
_cell.length_a   1.000
_cell.length_b   1.000
_cell.length_c   1.000
_cell.angle_alpha   90.00
_cell.angle_beta   90.00
_cell.angle_gamma   90.00
#
_symmetry.space_group_name_H-M   'P 1'
#
loop_
_entity.id
_entity.type
_entity.pdbx_description
1 polymer ?
#
loop_
_entity_poly.entity_id
_entity_poly.type
_entity_poly.pdbx_seq_one_letter_code
_entity_poly.pdbx_strand_id
1 'polypeptide(L)'
;MLALAACAAAAAATGEAAPVPAPVIHTVEEADATLASVEKQRASVEANFADSERDCYTKFFVNHCLDKAKEIRRAALAALRPVEGEANHFKRADSVDKRDQVLAEHEQGKQADEGGRVAAAPKTVPPEPAARQGVKSTAERTAEHDAKEQKRVAQEAAETAKRAANVDAFEAKQRAALERQRSVAAKLAAKEEKTRQDAAAA
;
A
#
# COMPACT_ATOMS: atom_id res chain seq x y z
N MET A 1 49.12 -37.89 15.44
CA MET A 1 49.48 -36.93 16.51
C MET A 1 49.11 -35.54 16.03
N LEU A 2 48.27 -34.85 16.81
CA LEU A 2 48.04 -33.40 16.96
C LEU A 2 47.98 -32.54 15.67
N ALA A 3 46.82 -32.04 15.21
CA ALA A 3 45.99 -30.94 15.76
C ALA A 3 46.65 -29.55 15.67
N LEU A 4 46.08 -28.69 14.81
CA LEU A 4 45.96 -27.22 14.92
C LEU A 4 44.88 -26.80 13.88
N ALA A 5 43.60 -26.64 14.21
CA ALA A 5 42.94 -25.67 15.09
C ALA A 5 42.96 -24.22 14.57
N ALA A 6 41.78 -23.80 14.10
CA ALA A 6 41.16 -22.48 14.23
C ALA A 6 41.82 -21.24 13.58
N CYS A 7 41.15 -20.71 12.56
CA CYS A 7 40.79 -19.29 12.53
C CYS A 7 39.53 -19.08 11.69
N ALA A 8 38.37 -19.30 12.32
CA ALA A 8 37.09 -18.82 11.83
C ALA A 8 36.44 -18.02 12.97
N ALA A 9 35.77 -16.94 12.58
CA ALA A 9 35.00 -16.02 13.41
C ALA A 9 35.78 -14.92 14.16
N ALA A 10 36.07 -13.85 13.42
CA ALA A 10 36.02 -12.49 13.97
C ALA A 10 35.52 -11.53 12.88
N ALA A 11 34.21 -11.56 12.62
CA ALA A 11 33.49 -10.51 11.92
C ALA A 11 32.15 -10.30 12.64
N ALA A 12 32.19 -9.52 13.70
CA ALA A 12 31.00 -8.93 14.29
C ALA A 12 30.97 -7.44 13.92
N ALA A 13 29.74 -6.93 13.75
CA ALA A 13 29.34 -5.53 13.56
C ALA A 13 29.26 -4.98 12.13
N THR A 14 28.38 -5.56 11.31
CA THR A 14 27.36 -4.77 10.59
C THR A 14 25.99 -5.36 10.89
N GLY A 15 25.13 -4.57 11.54
CA GLY A 15 23.78 -4.96 11.93
C GLY A 15 22.81 -4.96 10.76
N GLU A 16 23.09 -5.73 9.71
CA GLU A 16 22.13 -6.04 8.65
C GLU A 16 21.77 -7.51 8.81
N ALA A 17 20.67 -7.80 9.51
CA ALA A 17 20.09 -9.13 9.47
C ALA A 17 19.73 -9.40 8.00
N ALA A 18 20.41 -10.36 7.37
CA ALA A 18 20.11 -10.76 5.99
C ALA A 18 18.59 -10.99 5.87
N PRO A 19 17.93 -10.47 4.82
CA PRO A 19 16.50 -10.63 4.67
C PRO A 19 16.18 -12.12 4.66
N VAL A 20 15.39 -12.57 5.63
CA VAL A 20 14.87 -13.94 5.63
C VAL A 20 14.08 -14.10 4.34
N PRO A 21 14.44 -15.05 3.46
CA PRO A 21 13.72 -15.23 2.22
C PRO A 21 12.27 -15.57 2.53
N ALA A 22 11.35 -14.81 1.96
CA ALA A 22 9.93 -15.12 2.08
C ALA A 22 9.66 -16.50 1.46
N PRO A 23 8.77 -17.31 2.06
CA PRO A 23 8.39 -18.59 1.47
C PRO A 23 7.72 -18.34 0.12
N VAL A 24 8.04 -19.17 -0.87
CA VAL A 24 7.37 -19.11 -2.18
C VAL A 24 5.95 -19.68 -2.00
N ILE A 25 4.96 -18.94 -2.48
CA ILE A 25 3.54 -19.28 -2.36
C ILE A 25 3.03 -19.69 -3.74
N HIS A 26 2.30 -20.81 -3.79
CA HIS A 26 1.87 -21.40 -5.06
C HIS A 26 0.36 -21.43 -5.23
N THR A 27 -0.41 -21.30 -4.14
CA THR A 27 -1.87 -21.33 -4.17
C THR A 27 -2.49 -20.19 -3.38
N VAL A 28 -3.75 -19.86 -3.68
CA VAL A 28 -4.48 -18.80 -2.97
C VAL A 28 -4.75 -19.22 -1.52
N GLU A 29 -5.02 -20.50 -1.31
CA GLU A 29 -5.26 -21.11 0.00
C GLU A 29 -4.00 -21.01 0.88
N GLU A 30 -2.81 -21.28 0.31
CA GLU A 30 -1.53 -21.06 1.00
C GLU A 30 -1.30 -19.58 1.32
N ALA A 31 -1.64 -18.67 0.40
CA ALA A 31 -1.53 -17.24 0.64
C ALA A 31 -2.43 -16.80 1.80
N ASP A 32 -3.68 -17.27 1.85
CA ASP A 32 -4.62 -16.96 2.91
C ASP A 32 -4.21 -17.54 4.26
N ALA A 33 -3.75 -18.80 4.27
CA ALA A 33 -3.20 -19.43 5.48
C ALA A 33 -1.97 -18.67 6.00
N THR A 34 -1.11 -18.19 5.09
CA THR A 34 0.07 -17.40 5.41
C THR A 34 -0.31 -16.05 6.03
N LEU A 35 -1.28 -15.34 5.45
CA LEU A 35 -1.77 -14.08 6.00
C LEU A 35 -2.39 -14.26 7.39
N ALA A 36 -3.18 -15.31 7.60
CA ALA A 36 -3.76 -15.62 8.91
C ALA A 36 -2.69 -15.99 9.95
N SER A 37 -1.63 -16.68 9.53
CA SER A 37 -0.47 -16.97 10.39
C SER A 37 0.28 -15.68 10.77
N VAL A 38 0.55 -14.81 9.80
CA VAL A 38 1.20 -13.52 10.04
C VAL A 38 0.38 -12.65 10.98
N GLU A 39 -0.94 -12.61 10.83
CA GLU A 39 -1.82 -11.85 11.74
C GLU A 39 -1.70 -12.32 13.19
N LYS A 40 -1.72 -13.63 13.42
CA LYS A 40 -1.49 -14.23 14.75
C LYS A 40 -0.10 -13.87 15.30
N GLN A 41 0.92 -13.91 14.46
CA GLN A 41 2.29 -13.56 14.86
C GLN A 41 2.40 -12.07 15.20
N ARG A 42 1.76 -11.19 14.44
CA ARG A 42 1.67 -9.75 14.76
C ARG A 42 0.99 -9.51 16.09
N ALA A 43 -0.15 -10.16 16.33
CA ALA A 43 -0.86 -10.07 17.61
C ALA A 43 0.02 -10.52 18.79
N SER A 44 0.77 -11.62 18.61
CA SER A 44 1.74 -12.10 19.60
C SER A 44 2.87 -11.09 19.85
N VAL A 45 3.44 -10.50 18.80
CA VAL A 45 4.49 -9.46 18.93
C VAL A 45 3.97 -8.23 19.69
N GLU A 46 2.75 -7.78 19.40
CA GLU A 46 2.13 -6.66 20.13
C GLU A 46 1.84 -7.01 21.59
N ALA A 47 1.35 -8.22 21.88
CA ALA A 47 1.14 -8.68 23.24
C ALA A 47 2.46 -8.72 24.03
N ASN A 48 3.51 -9.30 23.46
CA ASN A 48 4.84 -9.33 24.08
C ASN A 48 5.41 -7.94 24.34
N PHE A 49 5.16 -6.98 23.43
CA PHE A 49 5.56 -5.59 23.63
C PHE A 49 4.76 -4.93 24.76
N ALA A 50 3.44 -5.12 24.80
CA ALA A 50 2.59 -4.59 25.87
C ALA A 50 2.99 -5.18 27.24
N ASP A 51 3.37 -6.44 27.30
CA ASP A 51 3.89 -7.09 28.51
C ASP A 51 5.24 -6.48 28.91
N SER A 52 6.16 -6.36 27.96
CA SER A 52 7.47 -5.73 28.19
C SER A 52 7.35 -4.27 28.63
N GLU A 53 6.37 -3.53 28.10
CA GLU A 53 6.11 -2.14 28.47
C GLU A 53 5.70 -2.01 29.94
N ARG A 54 4.78 -2.87 30.42
CA ARG A 54 4.40 -2.93 31.84
C ARG A 54 5.61 -3.26 32.73
N ASP A 55 6.42 -4.24 32.32
CA ASP A 55 7.64 -4.62 33.05
C ASP A 55 8.72 -3.53 33.03
N CYS A 56 8.80 -2.74 31.96
CA CYS A 56 9.76 -1.65 31.88
C CYS A 56 9.42 -0.51 32.85
N TYR A 57 8.14 -0.25 33.09
CA TYR A 57 7.71 0.78 34.04
C TYR A 57 8.03 0.45 35.51
N THR A 58 8.34 -0.81 35.83
CA THR A 58 8.76 -1.20 37.18
C THR A 58 10.28 -1.11 37.40
N LYS A 59 11.06 -0.74 36.37
CA LYS A 59 12.53 -0.68 36.42
C LYS A 59 13.04 0.73 36.64
N PHE A 60 14.23 0.86 37.21
CA PHE A 60 14.87 2.17 37.40
C PHE A 60 15.25 2.84 36.07
N PHE A 61 15.76 2.07 35.11
CA PHE A 61 16.13 2.55 33.77
C PHE A 61 15.00 2.33 32.76
N VAL A 62 13.85 2.96 32.99
CA VAL A 62 12.63 2.80 32.17
C VAL A 62 12.90 3.07 30.69
N ASN A 63 13.53 4.21 30.36
CA ASN A 63 13.75 4.62 28.96
C ASN A 63 14.59 3.60 28.18
N HIS A 64 15.71 3.16 28.76
CA HIS A 64 16.56 2.15 28.12
C HIS A 64 15.81 0.81 27.92
N CYS A 65 15.00 0.41 28.90
CA CYS A 65 14.17 -0.78 28.79
C CYS A 65 13.14 -0.64 27.66
N LEU A 66 12.42 0.49 27.60
CA LEU A 66 11.42 0.74 26.57
C LEU A 66 12.04 0.80 25.18
N ASP A 67 13.21 1.41 25.02
CA ASP A 67 13.91 1.47 23.74
C ASP A 67 14.32 0.08 23.28
N LYS A 68 14.83 -0.76 24.19
CA LYS A 68 15.11 -2.17 23.87
C LYS A 68 13.86 -2.95 23.47
N ALA A 69 12.75 -2.75 24.18
CA ALA A 69 11.47 -3.40 23.86
C ALA A 69 10.94 -2.95 22.48
N LYS A 70 11.07 -1.66 22.14
CA LYS A 70 10.69 -1.11 20.83
C LYS A 70 11.56 -1.67 19.71
N GLU A 71 12.86 -1.81 19.91
CA GLU A 71 13.75 -2.39 18.89
C GLU A 71 13.45 -3.87 18.66
N ILE A 72 13.15 -4.65 19.72
CA ILE A 72 12.70 -6.04 19.58
C ILE A 72 11.39 -6.11 18.77
N ARG A 73 10.40 -5.27 19.11
CA ARG A 73 9.14 -5.18 18.36
C ARG A 73 9.37 -4.81 16.91
N ARG A 74 10.22 -3.81 16.65
CA ARG A 74 10.55 -3.33 15.30
C ARG A 74 11.19 -4.45 14.47
N ALA A 75 12.16 -5.17 15.02
CA ALA A 75 12.83 -6.28 14.35
C ALA A 75 11.87 -7.43 14.06
N ALA A 76 11.03 -7.81 15.04
CA ALA A 76 10.04 -8.87 14.87
C ALA A 76 9.01 -8.52 13.78
N LEU A 77 8.44 -7.31 13.81
CA LEU A 77 7.52 -6.86 12.76
C LEU A 77 8.21 -6.75 11.39
N ALA A 78 9.47 -6.33 11.35
CA ALA A 78 10.23 -6.27 10.09
C ALA A 78 10.43 -7.65 9.47
N ALA A 79 10.62 -8.70 10.27
CA ALA A 79 10.72 -10.08 9.79
C ALA A 79 9.40 -10.62 9.19
N LEU A 80 8.24 -10.10 9.64
CA LEU A 80 6.92 -10.52 9.13
C LEU A 80 6.55 -9.86 7.80
N ARG A 81 7.04 -8.64 7.54
CA ARG A 81 6.67 -7.85 6.35
C ARG A 81 6.97 -8.54 5.00
N PRO A 82 8.13 -9.19 4.79
CA PRO A 82 8.40 -9.90 3.54
C PRO A 82 7.41 -11.04 3.28
N VAL A 83 7.07 -11.80 4.33
CA VAL A 83 6.11 -12.91 4.26
C VAL A 83 4.71 -12.41 3.92
N GLU A 84 4.28 -11.33 4.58
CA GLU A 84 3.01 -10.64 4.28
C GLU A 84 3.00 -10.07 2.85
N GLY A 85 4.12 -9.51 2.41
CA GLY A 85 4.30 -8.92 1.09
C GLY A 85 4.15 -9.94 -0.03
N GLU A 86 4.79 -11.10 0.11
CA GLU A 86 4.75 -12.20 -0.87
C GLU A 86 3.33 -12.78 -1.00
N ALA A 87 2.66 -13.05 0.12
CA ALA A 87 1.29 -13.57 0.10
C ALA A 87 0.31 -12.61 -0.58
N ASN A 88 0.41 -11.32 -0.27
CA ASN A 88 -0.42 -10.31 -0.92
C ASN A 88 -0.03 -10.11 -2.40
N HIS A 89 1.25 -10.23 -2.75
CA HIS A 89 1.71 -10.15 -4.12
C HIS A 89 1.11 -11.29 -4.96
N PHE A 90 1.20 -12.53 -4.48
CA PHE A 90 0.60 -13.68 -5.13
C PHE A 90 -0.91 -13.49 -5.36
N LYS A 91 -1.67 -13.09 -4.33
CA LYS A 91 -3.12 -12.86 -4.47
C LYS A 91 -3.46 -11.76 -5.48
N ARG A 92 -2.64 -10.70 -5.56
CA ARG A 92 -2.82 -9.66 -6.57
C ARG A 92 -2.56 -10.20 -7.98
N ALA A 93 -1.50 -10.98 -8.16
CA ALA A 93 -1.16 -11.60 -9.44
C ALA A 93 -2.26 -12.56 -9.89
N ASP A 94 -2.68 -13.50 -9.04
CA ASP A 94 -3.78 -14.44 -9.34
C ASP A 94 -5.10 -13.70 -9.70
N SER A 95 -5.41 -12.61 -8.99
CA SER A 95 -6.58 -11.79 -9.31
C SER A 95 -6.47 -11.08 -10.67
N VAL A 96 -5.26 -10.65 -11.07
CA VAL A 96 -5.02 -10.08 -12.40
C VAL A 96 -5.19 -11.17 -13.46
N ASP A 97 -4.55 -12.33 -13.28
CA ASP A 97 -4.59 -13.43 -14.23
C ASP A 97 -6.03 -13.90 -14.50
N LYS A 98 -6.85 -14.00 -13.45
CA LYS A 98 -8.28 -14.33 -13.57
C LYS A 98 -9.06 -13.29 -14.37
N ARG A 99 -8.78 -11.99 -14.19
CA ARG A 99 -9.43 -10.94 -14.98
C ARG A 99 -8.99 -10.99 -16.43
N ASP A 100 -7.72 -11.23 -16.68
CA ASP A 100 -7.17 -11.31 -18.03
C ASP A 100 -7.73 -12.51 -18.79
N GLN A 101 -7.96 -13.63 -18.12
CA GLN A 101 -8.69 -14.79 -18.69
C GLN A 101 -10.13 -14.41 -19.09
N VAL A 102 -10.87 -13.76 -18.20
CA VAL A 102 -12.26 -13.32 -18.49
C VAL A 102 -12.30 -12.32 -19.65
N LEU A 103 -11.34 -11.40 -19.72
CA LEU A 103 -11.21 -10.44 -20.83
C LEU A 103 -10.93 -11.17 -22.14
N ALA A 104 -10.00 -12.12 -22.15
CA ALA A 104 -9.67 -12.91 -23.33
C ALA A 104 -10.85 -13.75 -23.82
N GLU A 105 -11.61 -14.39 -22.92
CA GLU A 105 -12.84 -15.13 -23.25
C GLU A 105 -13.88 -14.21 -23.89
N HIS A 106 -14.09 -13.02 -23.33
CA HIS A 106 -15.04 -12.06 -23.86
C HIS A 106 -14.61 -11.51 -25.23
N GLU A 107 -13.32 -11.24 -25.44
CA GLU A 107 -12.78 -10.83 -26.74
C GLU A 107 -12.95 -11.93 -27.81
N GLN A 108 -12.71 -13.19 -27.45
CA GLN A 108 -12.96 -14.33 -28.34
C GLN A 108 -14.45 -14.45 -28.69
N GLY A 109 -15.33 -14.30 -27.70
CA GLY A 109 -16.79 -14.29 -27.91
C GLY A 109 -17.25 -13.17 -28.85
N LYS A 110 -16.68 -11.97 -28.71
CA LYS A 110 -16.95 -10.86 -29.65
C LYS A 110 -16.45 -11.15 -31.06
N GLN A 111 -15.24 -11.67 -31.21
CA GLN A 111 -14.70 -12.01 -32.53
C GLN A 111 -15.54 -13.08 -33.23
N ALA A 112 -16.07 -14.06 -32.47
CA ALA A 112 -17.00 -15.06 -32.99
C ALA A 112 -18.36 -14.45 -33.41
N ASP A 113 -18.93 -13.54 -32.62
CA ASP A 113 -20.19 -12.84 -32.96
C ASP A 113 -20.03 -11.90 -34.16
N GLU A 114 -18.92 -11.16 -34.24
CA GLU A 114 -18.58 -10.28 -35.35
C GLU A 114 -18.33 -11.09 -36.63
N GLY A 115 -17.57 -12.20 -36.57
CA GLY A 115 -17.35 -13.10 -37.69
C GLY A 115 -18.64 -13.74 -38.22
N GLY A 116 -19.57 -14.09 -37.31
CA GLY A 116 -20.90 -14.59 -37.67
C GLY A 116 -21.81 -13.53 -38.30
N ARG A 117 -21.72 -12.26 -37.85
CA ARG A 117 -22.46 -11.13 -38.44
C ARG A 117 -21.94 -10.71 -39.81
N VAL A 118 -20.63 -10.79 -40.06
CA VAL A 118 -20.04 -10.48 -41.37
C VAL A 118 -20.34 -11.59 -42.39
N ALA A 119 -20.42 -12.85 -41.95
CA ALA A 119 -20.84 -13.97 -42.80
C ALA A 119 -22.35 -14.00 -43.10
N ALA A 120 -23.17 -13.30 -42.29
CA ALA A 120 -24.63 -13.24 -42.43
C ALA A 120 -25.10 -11.83 -42.88
N ALA A 121 -24.92 -11.49 -44.16
CA ALA A 121 -25.72 -10.47 -44.84
C ALA A 121 -26.01 -10.93 -46.28
N PRO A 122 -27.28 -10.91 -46.74
CA PRO A 122 -28.09 -9.69 -46.79
C PRO A 122 -29.33 -9.74 -45.90
N LYS A 123 -29.64 -8.60 -45.28
CA LYS A 123 -30.87 -8.35 -44.54
C LYS A 123 -32.03 -8.24 -45.53
N THR A 124 -32.88 -9.27 -45.61
CA THR A 124 -34.28 -9.05 -45.93
C THR A 124 -34.87 -8.19 -44.81
N VAL A 125 -35.59 -7.13 -45.18
CA VAL A 125 -36.25 -6.23 -44.24
C VAL A 125 -37.27 -7.06 -43.45
N PRO A 126 -37.13 -7.19 -42.11
CA PRO A 126 -38.14 -7.85 -41.31
C PRO A 126 -39.43 -7.00 -41.34
N PRO A 127 -40.63 -7.61 -41.40
CA PRO A 127 -41.86 -6.87 -41.19
C PRO A 127 -41.83 -6.20 -39.81
N GLU A 128 -42.40 -5.00 -39.78
CA GLU A 128 -42.47 -4.05 -38.67
C GLU A 128 -42.60 -4.74 -37.29
N PRO A 129 -41.69 -4.48 -36.33
CA PRO A 129 -41.76 -5.13 -35.04
C PRO A 129 -42.99 -4.64 -34.29
N ALA A 130 -43.92 -5.56 -34.02
CA ALA A 130 -45.00 -5.34 -33.07
C ALA A 130 -44.43 -4.74 -31.77
N ALA A 131 -45.03 -3.64 -31.32
CA ALA A 131 -44.56 -2.83 -30.20
C ALA A 131 -44.31 -3.72 -28.97
N ARG A 132 -43.03 -3.96 -28.66
CA ARG A 132 -42.62 -4.61 -27.40
C ARG A 132 -42.86 -3.62 -26.26
N GLN A 133 -44.00 -3.74 -25.61
CA GLN A 133 -44.33 -2.96 -24.42
C GLN A 133 -43.34 -3.31 -23.31
N GLY A 134 -42.57 -2.32 -22.83
CA GLY A 134 -41.66 -2.46 -21.68
C GLY A 134 -40.19 -2.09 -21.91
N VAL A 135 -39.77 -1.78 -23.14
CA VAL A 135 -38.41 -1.26 -23.40
C VAL A 135 -38.47 0.26 -23.45
N LYS A 136 -37.69 0.95 -22.60
CA LYS A 136 -37.56 2.42 -22.62
C LYS A 136 -37.38 2.93 -24.05
N SER A 137 -38.06 4.00 -24.40
CA SER A 137 -37.97 4.58 -25.74
C SER A 137 -36.52 4.96 -26.06
N THR A 138 -36.17 5.03 -27.35
CA THR A 138 -34.85 5.50 -27.78
C THR A 138 -34.57 6.92 -27.25
N ALA A 139 -35.60 7.76 -27.21
CA ALA A 139 -35.56 9.11 -26.65
C ALA A 139 -35.27 9.14 -25.14
N GLU A 140 -35.87 8.24 -24.34
CA GLU A 140 -35.53 8.10 -22.92
C GLU A 140 -34.11 7.61 -22.70
N ARG A 141 -33.63 6.67 -23.52
CA ARG A 141 -32.25 6.17 -23.43
C ARG A 141 -31.22 7.25 -23.74
N THR A 142 -31.47 8.10 -24.73
CA THR A 142 -30.61 9.25 -25.02
C THR A 142 -30.65 10.28 -23.89
N ALA A 143 -31.84 10.58 -23.35
CA ALA A 143 -31.97 11.52 -22.23
C ALA A 143 -31.25 11.01 -20.96
N GLU A 144 -31.31 9.72 -20.67
CA GLU A 144 -30.59 9.11 -19.55
C GLU A 144 -29.06 9.14 -19.75
N HIS A 145 -28.60 8.91 -20.98
CA HIS A 145 -27.19 9.01 -21.34
C HIS A 145 -26.68 10.44 -21.15
N ASP A 146 -27.38 11.42 -21.71
CA ASP A 146 -27.00 12.83 -21.64
C ASP A 146 -27.02 13.33 -20.18
N ALA A 147 -28.01 12.91 -19.39
CA ALA A 147 -28.06 13.21 -17.95
C ALA A 147 -26.89 12.57 -17.19
N LYS A 148 -26.47 11.35 -17.56
CA LYS A 148 -25.31 10.69 -16.95
C LYS A 148 -24.00 11.38 -17.34
N GLU A 149 -23.90 11.83 -18.58
CA GLU A 149 -22.74 12.58 -19.08
C GLU A 149 -22.62 13.94 -18.41
N GLN A 150 -23.73 14.69 -18.27
CA GLN A 150 -23.76 15.94 -17.51
C GLN A 150 -23.33 15.75 -16.05
N LYS A 151 -23.80 14.67 -15.40
CA LYS A 151 -23.36 14.32 -14.04
C LYS A 151 -21.87 14.03 -13.98
N ARG A 152 -21.33 13.29 -14.96
CA ARG A 152 -19.89 12.97 -15.03
C ARG A 152 -19.06 14.23 -15.21
N VAL A 153 -19.45 15.13 -16.12
CA VAL A 153 -18.77 16.41 -16.35
C VAL A 153 -18.81 17.28 -15.09
N ALA A 154 -19.95 17.37 -14.41
CA ALA A 154 -20.07 18.11 -13.15
C ALA A 154 -19.18 17.53 -12.04
N GLN A 155 -19.09 16.19 -11.94
CA GLN A 155 -18.21 15.52 -10.99
C GLN A 155 -16.73 15.75 -11.32
N GLU A 156 -16.34 15.63 -12.58
CA GLU A 156 -14.95 15.89 -13.02
C GLU A 156 -14.52 17.34 -12.78
N ALA A 157 -15.41 18.31 -13.02
CA ALA A 157 -15.16 19.71 -12.70
C ALA A 157 -14.97 19.92 -11.19
N ALA A 158 -15.83 19.30 -10.36
CA ALA A 158 -15.72 19.38 -8.90
C ALA A 158 -14.44 18.70 -8.38
N GLU A 159 -14.08 17.52 -8.89
CA GLU A 159 -12.86 16.80 -8.51
C GLU A 159 -11.59 17.54 -8.96
N THR A 160 -11.63 18.20 -10.13
CA THR A 160 -10.52 19.03 -10.61
C THR A 160 -10.30 20.23 -9.69
N ALA A 161 -11.37 20.92 -9.28
CA ALA A 161 -11.28 22.02 -8.34
C ALA A 161 -10.75 21.58 -6.96
N LYS A 162 -11.22 20.43 -6.45
CA LYS A 162 -10.68 19.85 -5.21
C LYS A 162 -9.20 19.50 -5.33
N ARG A 163 -8.77 18.93 -6.46
CA ARG A 163 -7.37 18.57 -6.70
C ARG A 163 -6.48 19.81 -6.69
N ALA A 164 -6.89 20.88 -7.36
CA ALA A 164 -6.18 22.15 -7.32
C ALA A 164 -6.04 22.70 -5.89
N ALA A 165 -7.14 22.75 -5.13
CA ALA A 165 -7.12 23.21 -3.75
C ALA A 165 -6.22 22.34 -2.84
N ASN A 166 -6.18 21.02 -3.06
CA ASN A 166 -5.31 20.11 -2.31
C ASN A 166 -3.83 20.35 -2.62
N VAL A 167 -3.48 20.64 -3.88
CA VAL A 167 -2.11 21.02 -4.27
C VAL A 167 -1.70 22.31 -3.58
N ASP A 168 -2.53 23.35 -3.64
CA ASP A 168 -2.27 24.64 -2.98
C ASP A 168 -2.07 24.48 -1.47
N ALA A 169 -2.94 23.67 -0.83
CA ALA A 169 -2.84 23.38 0.59
C ALA A 169 -1.56 22.60 0.95
N PHE A 170 -1.12 21.69 0.09
CA PHE A 170 0.11 20.93 0.29
C PHE A 170 1.35 21.82 0.14
N GLU A 171 1.39 22.68 -0.86
CA GLU A 171 2.47 23.65 -1.03
C GLU A 171 2.56 24.64 0.13
N ALA A 172 1.42 25.14 0.61
CA ALA A 172 1.37 26.00 1.78
C ALA A 172 1.93 25.30 3.02
N LYS A 173 1.58 24.02 3.23
CA LYS A 173 2.13 23.19 4.32
C LYS A 173 3.62 22.98 4.18
N GLN A 174 4.14 22.76 2.97
CA GLN A 174 5.58 22.63 2.73
C GLN A 174 6.30 23.93 3.08
N ARG A 175 5.82 25.09 2.62
CA ARG A 175 6.40 26.40 2.95
C ARG A 175 6.43 26.62 4.47
N ALA A 176 5.32 26.38 5.14
CA ALA A 176 5.22 26.50 6.59
C ALA A 176 6.11 25.50 7.36
N ALA A 177 6.37 24.31 6.81
CA ALA A 177 7.30 23.35 7.39
C ALA A 177 8.75 23.82 7.25
N LEU A 178 9.14 24.31 6.08
CA LEU A 178 10.49 24.86 5.82
C LEU A 178 10.78 26.08 6.70
N GLU A 179 9.81 26.99 6.85
CA GLU A 179 9.95 28.14 7.75
C GLU A 179 10.13 27.72 9.20
N ARG A 180 9.35 26.74 9.66
CA ARG A 180 9.50 26.18 11.01
C ARG A 180 10.90 25.57 11.21
N GLN A 181 11.38 24.77 10.26
CA GLN A 181 12.72 24.20 10.31
C GLN A 181 13.81 25.28 10.38
N ARG A 182 13.72 26.31 9.53
CA ARG A 182 14.64 27.46 9.56
C ARG A 182 14.61 28.17 10.92
N SER A 183 13.43 28.41 11.48
CA SER A 183 13.28 29.07 12.77
C SER A 183 13.86 28.25 13.93
N VAL A 184 13.71 26.92 13.90
CA VAL A 184 14.28 26.02 14.90
C VAL A 184 15.79 25.98 14.78
N ALA A 185 16.33 25.85 13.57
CA ALA A 185 17.77 25.88 13.32
C ALA A 185 18.40 27.20 13.81
N ALA A 186 17.77 28.34 13.51
CA ALA A 186 18.23 29.65 13.98
C ALA A 186 18.22 29.76 15.52
N LYS A 187 17.18 29.24 16.18
CA LYS A 187 17.09 29.22 17.65
C LYS A 187 18.15 28.32 18.28
N LEU A 188 18.44 27.17 17.67
CA LEU A 188 19.50 26.27 18.15
C LEU A 188 20.87 26.92 17.99
N ALA A 189 21.18 27.48 16.82
CA ALA A 189 22.44 28.19 16.58
C ALA A 189 22.64 29.38 17.55
N ALA A 190 21.58 30.16 17.80
CA ALA A 190 21.64 31.26 18.76
C ALA A 190 21.87 30.76 20.20
N LYS A 191 21.27 29.63 20.59
CA LYS A 191 21.53 29.00 21.89
C LYS A 191 22.95 28.49 22.00
N GLU A 192 23.48 27.82 20.97
CA GLU A 192 24.85 27.31 20.94
C GLU A 192 25.87 28.46 21.04
N GLU A 193 25.68 29.53 20.28
CA GLU A 193 26.53 30.72 20.36
C GLU A 193 26.49 31.36 21.74
N LYS A 194 25.29 31.50 22.34
CA LYS A 194 25.15 31.98 23.71
C LYS A 194 25.89 31.09 24.70
N THR A 195 25.75 29.76 24.61
CA THR A 195 26.47 28.84 25.50
C THR A 195 27.99 28.92 25.32
N ARG A 196 28.48 29.17 24.10
CA ARG A 196 29.91 29.38 23.84
C ARG A 196 30.42 30.69 24.44
N GLN A 197 29.65 31.77 24.35
CA GLN A 197 29.99 33.06 24.96
C GLN A 197 30.01 32.96 26.49
N ASP A 198 28.99 32.32 27.07
CA ASP A 198 28.91 32.09 28.52
C ASP A 198 30.10 31.22 29.00
N ALA A 199 30.51 30.21 28.23
CA ALA A 199 31.67 29.37 28.55
C ALA A 199 33.03 30.07 28.37
N ALA A 200 33.13 31.09 27.51
CA ALA A 200 34.35 31.88 27.31
C ALA A 200 34.49 33.02 28.34
N ALA A 201 33.39 33.38 29.02
CA ALA A 201 33.36 34.41 30.06
C ALA A 201 33.52 33.84 31.49
N ALA A 202 33.54 32.52 31.64
CA ALA A 202 33.78 31.79 32.89
C ALA A 202 35.24 31.36 33.02
#